data_AF-A0A2M9ZCL2-F1
#
_entry.id   AF-A0A2M9ZCL2-F1
#
_cell.length_a   1.000
_cell.length_b   1.000
_cell.length_c   1.000
_cell.angle_alpha   90.00
_cell.angle_beta   90.00
_cell.angle_gamma   90.00
#
_symmetry.space_group_name_H-M   'P 1'
#
loop_
_entity.id
_entity.type
_entity.pdbx_description
1 polymer ?
#
loop_
_entity_poly.entity_id
_entity_poly.type
_entity_poly.pdbx_seq_one_letter_code
_entity_poly.pdbx_strand_id
1 'polypeptide(L)'
;MKLKRLTSFLVVVGLIAALGSNCSSTPDYRGLNNSAKYLLAEAEALQKEGKGEEAAKLVATVLQLHPTDTKALAIYNALTPEQKEAVEAHGLLGFNKSNRAKVEASTGEKIAWYIPDRIFDIIDQVSVDLNVGPQIGGGVWVTRAVQAVIYTGTVGGLGWFQKKNIGMKSEASFDLAIGPIGATAVAGARIGTGGLDYTTRALWFHTPSHNLYQEYRDYWGVGAKVGFVFVGAEVEYHPVEIVDFLAGLVLYDPMNDDYATTRRLIYTDLQKQNLKTFTETLKDFDEVSLAEYKKQYPTLSEAPAAPAATPAKGKGKK
;
A
#
# COMPACT_ATOMS: atom_id res chain seq x y z
N MET A 1 -3.44 19.72 44.49
CA MET A 1 -2.71 20.48 43.45
C MET A 1 -1.81 19.57 42.57
N LYS A 2 -2.33 18.44 42.05
CA LYS A 2 -1.48 17.43 41.35
C LYS A 2 -2.03 16.93 40.00
N LEU A 3 -3.35 16.89 39.80
CA LEU A 3 -3.93 16.34 38.56
C LEU A 3 -3.93 17.35 37.39
N LYS A 4 -4.27 18.62 37.64
CA LYS A 4 -4.29 19.68 36.61
C LYS A 4 -2.91 20.00 36.02
N ARG A 5 -1.84 19.88 36.81
CA ARG A 5 -0.47 20.14 36.33
C ARG A 5 0.06 19.00 35.43
N LEU A 6 -0.37 17.76 35.68
CA LEU A 6 0.02 16.60 34.89
C LEU A 6 -0.68 16.59 33.51
N THR A 7 -1.98 16.93 33.47
CA THR A 7 -2.71 17.08 32.20
C THR A 7 -2.19 18.26 31.39
N SER A 8 -1.89 19.41 32.02
CA SER A 8 -1.25 20.53 31.31
C SER A 8 0.14 20.17 30.77
N PHE A 9 0.93 19.39 31.50
CA PHE A 9 2.26 18.96 31.06
C PHE A 9 2.19 17.97 29.88
N LEU A 10 1.24 17.02 29.90
CA LEU A 10 1.02 16.08 28.79
C LEU A 10 0.48 16.77 27.54
N VAL A 11 -0.41 17.75 27.69
CA VAL A 11 -0.91 18.56 26.55
C VAL A 11 0.21 19.39 25.94
N VAL A 12 1.09 19.98 26.76
CA VAL A 12 2.23 20.79 26.28
C VAL A 12 3.30 19.90 25.62
N VAL A 13 3.59 18.71 26.16
CA VAL A 13 4.51 17.76 25.52
C VAL A 13 3.93 17.22 24.20
N GLY A 14 2.63 16.97 24.13
CA GLY A 14 1.93 16.60 22.89
C GLY A 14 1.98 17.71 21.83
N LEU A 15 1.82 18.98 22.24
CA LEU A 15 1.96 20.14 21.36
C LEU A 15 3.39 20.37 20.87
N ILE A 16 4.40 20.16 21.73
CA ILE A 16 5.81 20.31 21.35
C ILE A 16 6.25 19.16 20.43
N ALA A 17 5.75 17.94 20.63
CA ALA A 17 5.97 16.82 19.70
C ALA A 17 5.30 17.06 18.33
N ALA A 18 4.10 17.67 18.32
CA ALA A 18 3.43 18.08 17.08
C ALA A 18 4.17 19.21 16.33
N LEU A 19 4.88 20.09 17.05
CA LEU A 19 5.62 21.21 16.47
C LEU A 19 7.06 20.84 16.06
N GLY A 20 7.65 19.78 16.61
CA GLY A 20 9.02 19.34 16.31
C GLY A 20 9.18 18.48 15.05
N SER A 21 8.09 18.14 14.35
CA SER A 21 8.11 17.14 13.26
C SER A 21 8.15 17.74 11.85
N ASN A 22 8.02 19.06 11.69
CA ASN A 22 8.13 19.71 10.37
C ASN A 22 9.60 20.07 10.06
N CYS A 23 10.43 19.06 9.87
CA CYS A 23 11.58 19.23 8.99
C CYS A 23 11.03 19.31 7.56
N SER A 24 10.68 20.51 7.09
CA SER A 24 10.23 20.69 5.71
C SER A 24 11.42 20.47 4.77
N SER A 25 11.61 19.25 4.30
CA SER A 25 12.34 19.03 3.06
C SER A 25 11.54 19.69 1.94
N THR A 26 12.18 20.53 1.13
CA THR A 26 11.57 21.03 -0.10
C THR A 26 11.11 19.84 -0.96
N PRO A 27 9.84 19.80 -1.40
CA PRO A 27 9.34 18.67 -2.19
C PRO A 27 10.17 18.48 -3.47
N ASP A 28 10.53 17.23 -3.78
CA ASP A 28 11.35 16.93 -4.96
C ASP A 28 10.51 16.90 -6.25
N TYR A 29 10.20 18.09 -6.77
CA TYR A 29 9.43 18.26 -8.00
C TYR A 29 10.06 17.54 -9.20
N ARG A 30 11.40 17.58 -9.30
CA ARG A 30 12.13 17.00 -10.44
C ARG A 30 12.15 15.47 -10.37
N GLY A 31 12.41 14.91 -9.19
CA GLY A 31 12.37 13.48 -8.96
C GLY A 31 10.99 12.89 -9.23
N LEU A 32 9.92 13.57 -8.80
CA LEU A 32 8.55 13.17 -9.10
C LEU A 32 8.27 13.15 -10.60
N ASN A 33 8.62 14.22 -11.33
CA ASN A 33 8.40 14.31 -12.77
C ASN A 33 9.22 13.25 -13.54
N ASN A 34 10.48 13.04 -13.18
CA ASN A 34 11.32 12.02 -13.80
C ASN A 34 10.76 10.61 -13.57
N SER A 35 10.30 10.32 -12.36
CA SER A 35 9.64 9.05 -12.03
C SER A 35 8.35 8.89 -12.85
N ALA A 36 7.52 9.93 -12.96
CA ALA A 36 6.30 9.90 -13.77
C ALA A 36 6.58 9.63 -15.25
N LYS A 37 7.58 10.29 -15.84
CA LYS A 37 8.02 10.06 -17.23
C LYS A 37 8.52 8.64 -17.45
N TYR A 38 9.33 8.13 -16.51
CA TYR A 38 9.83 6.77 -16.56
C TYR A 38 8.67 5.76 -16.52
N LEU A 39 7.76 5.89 -15.55
CA LEU A 39 6.60 5.01 -15.41
C LEU A 39 5.70 5.03 -16.65
N LEU A 40 5.50 6.20 -17.27
CA LEU A 40 4.72 6.33 -18.50
C LEU A 40 5.40 5.63 -19.70
N ALA A 41 6.72 5.76 -19.84
CA ALA A 41 7.46 5.08 -20.89
C ALA A 41 7.46 3.55 -20.71
N GLU A 42 7.63 3.08 -19.48
CA GLU A 42 7.54 1.66 -19.14
C GLU A 42 6.13 1.10 -19.34
N ALA A 43 5.08 1.86 -18.99
CA ALA A 43 3.71 1.44 -19.24
C ALA A 43 3.45 1.19 -20.73
N GLU A 44 3.96 2.07 -21.61
CA GLU A 44 3.87 1.89 -23.06
C GLU A 44 4.62 0.64 -23.54
N ALA A 45 5.83 0.40 -23.00
CA ALA A 45 6.61 -0.79 -23.33
C ALA A 45 5.90 -2.08 -22.90
N LEU A 46 5.42 -2.14 -21.66
CA LEU A 46 4.68 -3.27 -21.11
C LEU A 46 3.40 -3.56 -21.89
N GLN A 47 2.67 -2.51 -22.30
CA GLN A 47 1.49 -2.68 -23.14
C GLN A 47 1.84 -3.33 -24.49
N LYS A 48 2.93 -2.91 -25.13
CA LYS A 48 3.41 -3.51 -26.38
C LYS A 48 3.90 -4.95 -26.22
N GLU A 49 4.42 -5.29 -25.04
CA GLU A 49 4.82 -6.66 -24.66
C GLU A 49 3.62 -7.56 -24.29
N GLY A 50 2.39 -7.04 -24.29
CA GLY A 50 1.20 -7.79 -23.88
C GLY A 50 1.02 -7.91 -22.36
N LYS A 51 1.79 -7.18 -21.57
CA LYS A 51 1.70 -7.12 -20.09
C LYS A 51 0.78 -5.98 -19.66
N GLY A 52 -0.49 -6.07 -20.07
CA GLY A 52 -1.45 -4.98 -19.93
C GLY A 52 -1.80 -4.66 -18.48
N GLU A 53 -1.86 -5.65 -17.59
CA GLU A 53 -2.15 -5.45 -16.16
C GLU A 53 -1.01 -4.71 -15.44
N GLU A 54 0.24 -5.05 -15.72
CA GLU A 54 1.38 -4.28 -15.20
C GLU A 54 1.37 -2.85 -15.76
N ALA A 55 1.11 -2.68 -17.06
CA ALA A 55 0.98 -1.37 -17.69
C ALA A 55 -0.15 -0.55 -17.05
N ALA A 56 -1.28 -1.19 -16.72
CA ALA A 56 -2.43 -0.58 -16.06
C ALA A 56 -2.04 0.07 -14.74
N LYS A 57 -1.26 -0.62 -13.89
CA LYS A 57 -0.82 -0.05 -12.61
C LYS A 57 0.07 1.16 -12.79
N LEU A 58 1.03 1.08 -13.72
CA LEU A 58 1.98 2.17 -13.97
C LEU A 58 1.24 3.41 -14.49
N VAL A 59 0.38 3.24 -15.50
CA VAL A 59 -0.35 4.37 -16.10
C VAL A 59 -1.40 4.95 -15.15
N ALA A 60 -2.10 4.12 -14.38
CA ALA A 60 -3.04 4.59 -13.36
C ALA A 60 -2.34 5.45 -12.31
N THR A 61 -1.13 5.06 -11.90
CA THR A 61 -0.29 5.85 -10.97
C THR A 61 0.08 7.21 -11.58
N VAL A 62 0.46 7.25 -12.86
CA VAL A 62 0.77 8.51 -13.56
C VAL A 62 -0.47 9.42 -13.68
N LEU A 63 -1.64 8.84 -13.99
CA LEU A 63 -2.90 9.57 -14.13
C LEU A 63 -3.39 10.19 -12.81
N GLN A 64 -2.94 9.71 -11.64
CA GLN A 64 -3.21 10.38 -10.37
C GLN A 64 -2.61 11.80 -10.32
N LEU A 65 -1.43 11.99 -10.92
CA LEU A 65 -0.74 13.27 -10.96
C LEU A 65 -1.12 14.10 -12.19
N HIS A 66 -1.27 13.43 -13.34
CA HIS A 66 -1.55 14.03 -14.64
C HIS A 66 -2.81 13.43 -15.28
N PRO A 67 -4.01 13.74 -14.75
CA PRO A 67 -5.26 13.07 -15.17
C PRO A 67 -5.66 13.37 -16.62
N THR A 68 -5.12 14.44 -17.21
CA THR A 68 -5.44 14.88 -18.57
C THR A 68 -4.30 14.63 -19.56
N ASP A 69 -3.25 13.89 -19.17
CA ASP A 69 -2.15 13.58 -20.09
C ASP A 69 -2.64 12.69 -21.22
N THR A 70 -2.52 13.16 -22.46
CA THR A 70 -3.09 12.50 -23.63
C THR A 70 -2.44 11.16 -23.92
N LYS A 71 -1.14 11.01 -23.63
CA LYS A 71 -0.41 9.76 -23.84
C LYS A 71 -0.80 8.72 -22.80
N ALA A 72 -0.86 9.11 -21.52
CA ALA A 72 -1.31 8.24 -20.44
C ALA A 72 -2.76 7.78 -20.66
N LEU A 73 -3.65 8.70 -21.05
CA LEU A 73 -5.04 8.36 -21.38
C LEU A 73 -5.14 7.43 -22.59
N ALA A 74 -4.33 7.62 -23.63
CA ALA A 74 -4.31 6.73 -24.79
C ALA A 74 -3.91 5.29 -24.40
N ILE A 75 -2.83 5.15 -23.60
CA ILE A 75 -2.40 3.84 -23.06
C ILE A 75 -3.53 3.23 -22.24
N TYR A 76 -4.08 3.98 -21.28
CA TYR A 76 -5.15 3.50 -20.40
C TYR A 76 -6.40 3.07 -21.17
N ASN A 77 -6.85 3.87 -22.15
CA ASN A 77 -8.05 3.57 -22.92
C ASN A 77 -7.88 2.37 -23.85
N ALA A 78 -6.65 2.05 -24.25
CA ALA A 78 -6.33 0.86 -25.04
C ALA A 78 -6.26 -0.44 -24.20
N LEU A 79 -6.29 -0.37 -22.87
CA LEU A 79 -6.37 -1.54 -22.00
C LEU A 79 -7.80 -2.10 -21.95
N THR A 80 -7.92 -3.42 -21.82
CA THR A 80 -9.23 -4.06 -21.66
C THR A 80 -9.83 -3.74 -20.29
N PRO A 81 -11.17 -3.86 -20.11
CA PRO A 81 -11.81 -3.69 -18.81
C PRO A 81 -11.19 -4.60 -17.74
N GLU A 82 -10.89 -5.85 -18.07
CA GLU A 82 -10.31 -6.83 -17.15
C GLU A 82 -8.91 -6.41 -16.69
N GLN A 83 -8.11 -5.81 -17.57
CA GLN A 83 -6.77 -5.33 -17.22
C GLN A 83 -6.79 -4.13 -16.28
N LYS A 84 -7.79 -3.26 -16.42
CA LYS A 84 -8.02 -2.14 -15.50
C LYS A 84 -8.48 -2.66 -14.14
N GLU A 85 -9.45 -3.59 -14.16
CA GLU A 85 -10.02 -4.20 -12.96
C GLU A 85 -8.99 -4.96 -12.11
N ALA A 86 -7.90 -5.44 -12.72
CA ALA A 86 -6.80 -6.11 -12.03
C ALA A 86 -5.98 -5.19 -11.11
N VAL A 87 -6.11 -3.86 -11.26
CA VAL A 87 -5.30 -2.87 -10.53
C VAL A 87 -6.10 -1.70 -9.95
N GLU A 88 -7.38 -1.60 -10.28
CA GLU A 88 -8.30 -0.59 -9.75
C GLU A 88 -8.66 -0.90 -8.30
N ALA A 89 -8.58 0.12 -7.43
CA ALA A 89 -9.07 0.01 -6.07
C ALA A 89 -10.61 0.02 -6.09
N HIS A 90 -11.24 -1.09 -5.70
CA HIS A 90 -12.70 -1.16 -5.64
C HIS A 90 -13.21 -0.48 -4.37
N GLY A 91 -13.72 0.76 -4.52
CA GLY A 91 -14.23 1.57 -3.41
C GLY A 91 -15.53 1.07 -2.75
N LEU A 92 -16.05 -0.10 -3.13
CA LEU A 92 -17.29 -0.65 -2.60
C LEU A 92 -16.97 -1.70 -1.54
N LEU A 93 -17.13 -1.30 -0.27
CA LEU A 93 -17.20 -2.18 0.89
C LEU A 93 -15.89 -2.83 1.36
N GLY A 94 -14.71 -2.21 1.25
CA GLY A 94 -13.55 -2.70 2.02
C GLY A 94 -13.03 -4.07 1.60
N PHE A 95 -13.36 -4.54 0.40
CA PHE A 95 -12.95 -5.86 -0.06
C PHE A 95 -11.47 -5.84 -0.47
N ASN A 96 -10.71 -6.73 0.16
CA ASN A 96 -9.26 -6.88 0.09
C ASN A 96 -8.77 -7.48 -1.24
N LYS A 97 -9.39 -7.12 -2.38
CA LYS A 97 -9.06 -7.72 -3.68
C LYS A 97 -7.57 -7.57 -3.99
N SER A 98 -6.95 -8.65 -4.44
CA SER A 98 -5.53 -8.70 -4.76
C SER A 98 -5.27 -8.14 -6.16
N ASN A 99 -4.30 -7.23 -6.25
CA ASN A 99 -3.82 -6.70 -7.53
C ASN A 99 -2.99 -7.78 -8.24
N ARG A 100 -3.65 -8.58 -9.08
CA ARG A 100 -3.08 -9.76 -9.75
C ARG A 100 -3.53 -9.81 -11.20
N ALA A 101 -2.60 -10.19 -12.08
CA ALA A 101 -2.86 -10.39 -13.50
C ALA A 101 -3.56 -11.72 -13.73
N LYS A 102 -4.42 -11.79 -14.74
CA LYS A 102 -5.11 -13.04 -15.07
C LYS A 102 -4.16 -14.02 -15.75
N VAL A 103 -4.41 -15.30 -15.56
CA VAL A 103 -3.67 -16.42 -16.14
C VAL A 103 -4.65 -17.29 -16.90
N GLU A 104 -4.34 -17.52 -18.18
CA GLU A 104 -5.05 -18.50 -19.02
C GLU A 104 -4.56 -19.92 -18.69
N ALA A 105 -5.02 -20.46 -17.56
CA ALA A 105 -4.69 -21.82 -17.16
C ALA A 105 -5.51 -22.87 -17.93
N SER A 106 -4.87 -23.99 -18.24
CA SER A 106 -5.52 -25.16 -18.81
C SER A 106 -6.53 -25.79 -17.83
N THR A 107 -7.46 -26.59 -18.35
CA THR A 107 -8.42 -27.33 -17.50
C THR A 107 -7.72 -28.23 -16.47
N GLY A 108 -6.60 -28.86 -16.86
CA GLY A 108 -5.82 -29.71 -15.96
C GLY A 108 -5.18 -28.93 -14.80
N GLU A 109 -4.63 -27.74 -15.09
CA GLU A 109 -4.08 -26.85 -14.06
C GLU A 109 -5.16 -26.34 -13.11
N LYS A 110 -6.34 -25.96 -13.62
CA LYS A 110 -7.48 -25.55 -12.79
C LYS A 110 -7.92 -26.66 -11.84
N ILE A 111 -7.99 -27.90 -12.32
CA ILE A 111 -8.32 -29.07 -11.48
C ILE A 111 -7.23 -29.31 -10.42
N ALA A 112 -5.95 -29.20 -10.80
CA ALA A 112 -4.83 -29.39 -9.89
C ALA A 112 -4.79 -28.33 -8.78
N TRP A 113 -5.13 -27.08 -9.11
CA TRP A 113 -5.15 -25.95 -8.18
C TRP A 113 -6.43 -25.83 -7.37
N TYR A 114 -7.55 -26.44 -7.79
CA TYR A 114 -8.84 -26.32 -7.09
C TYR A 114 -8.72 -26.60 -5.58
N ILE A 115 -8.16 -27.75 -5.18
CA ILE A 115 -8.03 -28.09 -3.76
C ILE A 115 -7.00 -27.18 -3.04
N PRO A 116 -5.76 -26.98 -3.57
CA PRO A 116 -4.81 -26.06 -2.96
C PRO A 116 -5.34 -24.63 -2.75
N ASP A 117 -6.03 -24.06 -3.73
CA ASP A 117 -6.60 -22.71 -3.63
C ASP A 117 -7.60 -22.64 -2.46
N ARG A 118 -8.54 -23.60 -2.38
CA ARG A 118 -9.49 -23.66 -1.26
C ARG A 118 -8.84 -23.84 0.11
N ILE A 119 -7.72 -24.56 0.20
CA ILE A 119 -6.95 -24.67 1.45
C ILE A 119 -6.37 -23.31 1.83
N PHE A 120 -5.84 -22.56 0.86
CA PHE A 120 -5.30 -21.23 1.13
C PHE A 120 -6.36 -20.25 1.60
N ASP A 121 -7.58 -20.28 1.07
CA ASP A 121 -8.61 -19.33 1.49
C ASP A 121 -9.12 -19.64 2.90
N ILE A 122 -9.17 -20.92 3.30
CA ILE A 122 -9.46 -21.31 4.70
C ILE A 122 -8.40 -20.73 5.62
N ILE A 123 -7.15 -20.87 5.21
CA ILE A 123 -5.98 -20.50 5.98
C ILE A 123 -5.88 -18.98 6.13
N ASP A 124 -6.19 -18.22 5.07
CA ASP A 124 -6.11 -16.77 5.05
C ASP A 124 -7.16 -16.07 5.91
N GLN A 125 -8.15 -16.81 6.42
CA GLN A 125 -9.11 -16.29 7.39
C GLN A 125 -8.48 -15.82 8.69
N VAL A 126 -7.27 -16.26 9.04
CA VAL A 126 -6.62 -15.88 10.30
C VAL A 126 -5.22 -15.35 10.03
N SER A 127 -4.94 -14.17 10.57
CA SER A 127 -3.59 -13.65 10.70
C SER A 127 -3.14 -13.65 12.16
N VAL A 128 -1.86 -13.98 12.36
CA VAL A 128 -1.21 -13.98 13.66
C VAL A 128 0.20 -13.45 13.49
N ASP A 129 0.56 -12.44 14.25
CA ASP A 129 1.93 -11.93 14.25
C ASP A 129 2.48 -11.66 15.65
N LEU A 130 3.79 -11.88 15.76
CA LEU A 130 4.58 -11.61 16.95
C LEU A 130 5.51 -10.44 16.65
N ASN A 131 5.49 -9.47 17.54
CA ASN A 131 6.15 -8.18 17.38
C ASN A 131 7.25 -7.99 18.41
N VAL A 132 8.41 -7.53 17.95
CA VAL A 132 9.55 -7.15 18.76
C VAL A 132 9.96 -5.71 18.42
N GLY A 133 10.09 -4.87 19.44
CA GLY A 133 10.44 -3.46 19.29
C GLY A 133 9.66 -2.56 20.24
N PRO A 134 10.07 -1.29 20.39
CA PRO A 134 9.41 -0.33 21.27
C PRO A 134 7.94 -0.17 20.91
N GLN A 135 7.06 -0.62 21.80
CA GLN A 135 5.61 -0.58 21.61
C GLN A 135 4.88 -0.51 22.95
N ILE A 136 3.73 0.14 22.98
CA ILE A 136 2.85 0.13 24.14
C ILE A 136 1.40 0.30 23.73
N GLY A 137 0.54 -0.42 24.43
CA GLY A 137 -0.90 -0.27 24.35
C GLY A 137 -1.59 -1.53 23.87
N GLY A 138 -2.83 -1.39 23.46
CA GLY A 138 -3.61 -2.48 22.96
C GLY A 138 -4.94 -2.00 22.40
N GLY A 139 -5.64 -2.93 21.77
CA GLY A 139 -6.95 -2.64 21.24
C GLY A 139 -7.66 -3.89 20.79
N VAL A 140 -8.97 -3.75 20.68
CA VAL A 140 -9.86 -4.78 20.16
C VAL A 140 -10.79 -4.15 19.14
N TRP A 141 -11.19 -4.93 18.15
CA TRP A 141 -12.12 -4.50 17.12
C TRP A 141 -12.94 -5.68 16.62
N VAL A 142 -14.21 -5.42 16.36
CA VAL A 142 -15.08 -6.34 15.60
C VAL A 142 -15.07 -5.96 14.12
N THR A 143 -14.93 -4.67 13.85
CA THR A 143 -14.57 -4.09 12.56
C THR A 143 -13.84 -2.78 12.85
N ARG A 144 -13.26 -2.13 11.84
CA ARG A 144 -12.69 -0.78 12.03
C ARG A 144 -13.76 0.30 12.24
N ALA A 145 -15.05 -0.02 12.05
CA ALA A 145 -16.17 0.82 12.48
C ALA A 145 -16.50 0.65 13.98
N VAL A 146 -16.18 -0.50 14.57
CA VAL A 146 -16.47 -0.86 15.96
C VAL A 146 -15.20 -1.36 16.62
N GLN A 147 -14.39 -0.40 17.10
CA GLN A 147 -13.08 -0.65 17.71
C GLN A 147 -12.87 0.21 18.96
N ALA A 148 -11.94 -0.22 19.80
CA ALA A 148 -11.35 0.58 20.86
C ALA A 148 -9.85 0.27 20.87
N VAL A 149 -9.03 1.22 20.43
CA VAL A 149 -7.59 1.02 20.25
C VAL A 149 -6.83 2.22 20.81
N ILE A 150 -5.84 1.94 21.66
CA ILE A 150 -4.82 2.89 22.09
C ILE A 150 -3.49 2.17 21.95
N TYR A 151 -2.73 2.49 20.91
CA TYR A 151 -1.50 1.79 20.59
C TYR A 151 -0.50 2.73 19.93
N THR A 152 0.78 2.60 20.28
CA THR A 152 1.87 3.21 19.54
C THR A 152 3.08 2.30 19.58
N GLY A 153 3.82 2.21 18.48
CA GLY A 153 5.05 1.44 18.46
C GLY A 153 5.76 1.41 17.12
N THR A 154 7.05 1.09 17.17
CA THR A 154 7.90 0.78 16.03
C THR A 154 8.42 -0.63 16.22
N VAL A 155 7.93 -1.55 15.40
CA VAL A 155 8.12 -3.00 15.60
C VAL A 155 8.66 -3.66 14.34
N GLY A 156 9.57 -4.62 14.54
CA GLY A 156 9.79 -5.71 13.60
C GLY A 156 8.97 -6.92 14.04
N GLY A 157 8.41 -7.69 13.11
CA GLY A 157 7.61 -8.85 13.48
C GLY A 157 7.78 -10.03 12.54
N LEU A 158 7.41 -11.20 13.04
CA LEU A 158 7.28 -12.42 12.26
C LEU A 158 5.85 -12.92 12.41
N GLY A 159 5.25 -13.38 11.33
CA GLY A 159 3.87 -13.83 11.41
C GLY A 159 3.32 -14.39 10.13
N TRP A 160 2.09 -14.85 10.30
CA TRP A 160 1.13 -15.08 9.24
C TRP A 160 0.33 -13.80 9.05
N PHE A 161 0.55 -13.10 7.94
CA PHE A 161 -0.24 -11.95 7.53
C PHE A 161 -1.25 -12.34 6.45
N GLN A 162 -2.27 -11.50 6.26
CA GLN A 162 -3.28 -11.65 5.19
C GLN A 162 -2.67 -11.93 3.82
N LYS A 163 -3.46 -12.55 2.92
CA LYS A 163 -3.09 -12.83 1.52
C LYS A 163 -1.89 -13.77 1.40
N LYS A 164 -1.95 -14.91 2.12
CA LYS A 164 -0.97 -16.00 2.02
C LYS A 164 0.45 -15.53 2.36
N ASN A 165 0.59 -14.52 3.23
CA ASN A 165 1.86 -13.83 3.49
C ASN A 165 2.48 -14.25 4.83
N ILE A 166 3.25 -15.35 4.81
CA ILE A 166 4.08 -15.78 5.93
C ILE A 166 5.45 -15.13 5.76
N GLY A 167 5.89 -14.35 6.75
CA GLY A 167 7.19 -13.70 6.66
C GLY A 167 7.47 -12.70 7.77
N MET A 168 8.13 -11.61 7.38
CA MET A 168 8.58 -10.55 8.26
C MET A 168 7.81 -9.26 8.00
N LYS A 169 7.60 -8.46 9.06
CA LYS A 169 7.10 -7.09 8.95
C LYS A 169 8.01 -6.09 9.65
N SER A 170 7.94 -4.84 9.21
CA SER A 170 8.49 -3.67 9.88
C SER A 170 7.42 -2.59 9.86
N GLU A 171 6.94 -2.15 11.01
CA GLU A 171 5.82 -1.20 11.12
C GLU A 171 6.04 -0.16 12.22
N ALA A 172 5.90 1.11 11.89
CA ALA A 172 5.68 2.20 12.83
C ALA A 172 4.20 2.58 12.79
N SER A 173 3.52 2.53 13.92
CA SER A 173 2.10 2.86 14.01
C SER A 173 1.75 3.66 15.25
N PHE A 174 0.74 4.50 15.10
CA PHE A 174 0.02 5.20 16.16
C PHE A 174 -1.47 5.01 15.89
N ASP A 175 -2.22 4.49 16.85
CA ASP A 175 -3.66 4.30 16.77
C ASP A 175 -4.30 4.79 18.07
N LEU A 176 -5.13 5.83 17.97
CA LEU A 176 -6.01 6.29 19.04
C LEU A 176 -7.42 6.40 18.47
N ALA A 177 -8.23 5.35 18.63
CA ALA A 177 -9.52 5.22 17.96
C ALA A 177 -10.61 4.62 18.85
N ILE A 178 -11.83 5.14 18.72
CA ILE A 178 -13.06 4.58 19.29
C ILE A 178 -14.14 4.60 18.21
N GLY A 179 -14.71 3.44 17.91
CA GLY A 179 -15.63 3.29 16.78
C GLY A 179 -14.96 3.68 15.46
N PRO A 180 -15.66 4.39 14.55
CA PRO A 180 -15.10 4.75 13.25
C PRO A 180 -14.22 6.02 13.30
N ILE A 181 -13.99 6.61 14.47
CA ILE A 181 -13.30 7.91 14.62
C ILE A 181 -12.03 7.72 15.45
N GLY A 182 -10.91 8.22 14.94
CA GLY A 182 -9.64 8.12 15.63
C GLY A 182 -8.46 8.60 14.82
N ALA A 183 -7.43 9.10 15.50
CA ALA A 183 -6.16 9.40 14.88
C ALA A 183 -5.39 8.09 14.66
N THR A 184 -5.25 7.68 13.42
CA THR A 184 -4.47 6.51 13.01
C THR A 184 -3.38 6.93 12.03
N ALA A 185 -2.15 6.52 12.27
CA ALA A 185 -1.02 6.67 11.36
C ALA A 185 -0.24 5.36 11.32
N VAL A 186 0.05 4.88 10.11
CA VAL A 186 0.75 3.61 9.88
C VAL A 186 1.77 3.81 8.78
N ALA A 187 3.01 3.42 9.04
CA ALA A 187 4.07 3.28 8.07
C ALA A 187 4.63 1.86 8.20
N GLY A 188 4.33 0.98 7.25
CA GLY A 188 4.61 -0.44 7.40
C GLY A 188 4.98 -1.13 6.10
N ALA A 189 5.84 -2.14 6.19
CA ALA A 189 6.16 -3.05 5.10
C ALA A 189 6.11 -4.50 5.59
N ARG A 190 5.65 -5.41 4.72
CA ARG A 190 5.65 -6.85 4.95
C ARG A 190 6.34 -7.54 3.78
N ILE A 191 7.22 -8.48 4.08
CA ILE A 191 7.89 -9.32 3.08
C ILE A 191 7.75 -10.78 3.47
N GLY A 192 7.31 -11.62 2.54
CA GLY A 192 7.15 -13.04 2.80
C GLY A 192 6.70 -13.82 1.59
N THR A 193 6.11 -14.99 1.83
CA THR A 193 5.53 -15.85 0.78
C THR A 193 4.50 -15.11 -0.07
N GLY A 194 3.78 -14.16 0.55
CA GLY A 194 2.79 -13.26 -0.03
C GLY A 194 3.36 -12.15 -0.93
N GLY A 195 4.68 -11.96 -0.94
CA GLY A 195 5.35 -10.92 -1.70
C GLY A 195 5.71 -9.73 -0.80
N LEU A 196 5.72 -8.53 -1.38
CA LEU A 196 6.03 -7.28 -0.69
C LEU A 196 4.77 -6.41 -0.62
N ASP A 197 4.34 -6.09 0.58
CA ASP A 197 3.29 -5.11 0.85
C ASP A 197 3.90 -3.90 1.55
N TYR A 198 3.41 -2.70 1.23
CA TYR A 198 3.87 -1.46 1.86
C TYR A 198 2.72 -0.47 1.99
N THR A 199 2.71 0.27 3.10
CA THR A 199 1.79 1.37 3.33
C THR A 199 2.45 2.51 4.08
N THR A 200 1.96 3.71 3.82
CA THR A 200 2.22 4.91 4.61
C THR A 200 0.98 5.77 4.50
N ARG A 201 0.15 5.77 5.55
CA ARG A 201 -1.18 6.40 5.58
C ARG A 201 -1.46 6.95 6.97
N ALA A 202 -2.16 8.08 6.99
CA ALA A 202 -2.79 8.60 8.19
C ALA A 202 -4.25 8.92 7.89
N LEU A 203 -5.13 8.74 8.87
CA LEU A 203 -6.55 8.97 8.74
C LEU A 203 -7.19 9.33 10.08
N TRP A 204 -8.32 10.04 10.00
CA TRP A 204 -9.17 10.39 11.14
C TRP A 204 -10.48 9.60 11.18
N PHE A 205 -10.94 9.16 10.01
CA PHE A 205 -12.21 8.46 9.84
C PHE A 205 -11.96 7.12 9.16
N HIS A 206 -12.36 6.06 9.85
CA HIS A 206 -12.23 4.69 9.39
C HIS A 206 -13.37 4.37 8.43
N THR A 207 -13.11 4.46 7.12
CA THR A 207 -14.06 4.08 6.07
C THR A 207 -13.55 2.87 5.27
N PRO A 208 -14.43 1.97 4.81
CA PRO A 208 -14.02 0.80 4.03
C PRO A 208 -13.28 1.18 2.74
N SER A 209 -13.63 2.32 2.14
CA SER A 209 -13.03 2.81 0.89
C SER A 209 -11.65 3.43 1.04
N HIS A 210 -11.16 3.63 2.27
CA HIS A 210 -9.86 4.26 2.48
C HIS A 210 -8.73 3.30 2.06
N ASN A 211 -7.72 3.81 1.34
CA ASN A 211 -6.64 2.99 0.77
C ASN A 211 -5.90 2.11 1.80
N LEU A 212 -5.78 2.56 3.06
CA LEU A 212 -5.21 1.73 4.13
C LEU A 212 -5.93 0.37 4.22
N TYR A 213 -7.24 0.37 4.07
CA TYR A 213 -8.10 -0.81 4.19
C TYR A 213 -8.29 -1.60 2.90
N GLN A 214 -7.83 -1.04 1.79
CA GLN A 214 -7.84 -1.70 0.48
C GLN A 214 -6.51 -2.43 0.23
N GLU A 215 -5.42 -1.91 0.82
CA GLU A 215 -4.06 -2.31 0.46
C GLU A 215 -3.32 -3.05 1.59
N TYR A 216 -3.63 -2.79 2.88
CA TYR A 216 -2.72 -3.21 3.97
C TYR A 216 -3.39 -3.76 5.25
N ARG A 217 -4.55 -3.24 5.66
CA ARG A 217 -5.35 -3.76 6.80
C ARG A 217 -6.73 -4.18 6.29
N ASP A 218 -7.39 -5.12 6.96
CA ASP A 218 -8.79 -5.43 6.66
C ASP A 218 -9.73 -4.49 7.43
N TYR A 219 -10.70 -3.90 6.74
CA TYR A 219 -11.72 -3.06 7.38
C TYR A 219 -12.68 -3.90 8.24
N TRP A 220 -13.01 -5.09 7.78
CA TRP A 220 -14.01 -5.99 8.35
C TRP A 220 -13.43 -7.00 9.32
N GLY A 221 -12.11 -6.97 9.51
CA GLY A 221 -11.44 -7.90 10.39
C GLY A 221 -11.95 -7.80 11.82
N VAL A 222 -11.93 -8.92 12.52
CA VAL A 222 -12.23 -9.04 13.95
C VAL A 222 -10.93 -9.40 14.63
N GLY A 223 -10.42 -8.55 15.52
CA GLY A 223 -9.08 -8.77 16.05
C GLY A 223 -8.77 -8.07 17.34
N ALA A 224 -7.57 -8.38 17.81
CA ALA A 224 -6.99 -7.77 18.97
C ALA A 224 -5.49 -7.62 18.77
N LYS A 225 -4.94 -6.55 19.34
CA LYS A 225 -3.50 -6.36 19.44
C LYS A 225 -3.12 -5.92 20.83
N VAL A 226 -1.94 -6.34 21.25
CA VAL A 226 -1.34 -5.92 22.52
C VAL A 226 0.16 -5.75 22.33
N GLY A 227 0.69 -4.67 22.88
CA GLY A 227 2.12 -4.40 22.92
C GLY A 227 2.52 -3.93 24.31
N PHE A 228 3.58 -4.51 24.85
CA PHE A 228 4.14 -4.12 26.13
C PHE A 228 5.66 -3.98 26.05
N VAL A 229 6.09 -2.73 26.04
CA VAL A 229 7.48 -2.24 26.00
C VAL A 229 8.26 -2.74 24.78
N PHE A 230 8.59 -4.02 24.72
CA PHE A 230 9.39 -4.61 23.63
C PHE A 230 8.76 -5.81 22.96
N VAL A 231 7.69 -6.39 23.52
CA VAL A 231 7.03 -7.57 22.96
C VAL A 231 5.55 -7.29 22.75
N GLY A 232 5.00 -7.86 21.70
CA GLY A 232 3.59 -7.70 21.35
C GLY A 232 3.12 -8.80 20.44
N ALA A 233 1.81 -8.89 20.30
CA ALA A 233 1.16 -9.82 19.41
C ALA A 233 -0.10 -9.19 18.83
N GLU A 234 -0.43 -9.57 17.61
CA GLU A 234 -1.68 -9.23 16.95
C GLU A 234 -2.29 -10.51 16.38
N VAL A 235 -3.59 -10.63 16.54
CA VAL A 235 -4.39 -11.70 15.94
C VAL A 235 -5.62 -11.06 15.33
N GLU A 236 -5.92 -11.43 14.10
CA GLU A 236 -7.07 -10.91 13.39
C GLU A 236 -7.70 -12.02 12.55
N TYR A 237 -9.02 -12.09 12.61
CA TYR A 237 -9.85 -12.93 11.78
C TYR A 237 -10.40 -12.09 10.62
N HIS A 238 -10.50 -12.66 9.43
CA HIS A 238 -10.88 -12.00 8.18
C HIS A 238 -12.17 -12.60 7.62
N PRO A 239 -13.35 -12.10 8.02
CA PRO A 239 -14.63 -12.65 7.58
C PRO A 239 -14.83 -12.62 6.07
N VAL A 240 -14.18 -11.67 5.39
CA VAL A 240 -14.21 -11.53 3.94
C VAL A 240 -13.66 -12.78 3.24
N GLU A 241 -12.65 -13.43 3.81
CA GLU A 241 -12.03 -14.64 3.22
C GLU A 241 -12.95 -15.87 3.30
N ILE A 242 -13.94 -15.88 4.20
CA ILE A 242 -14.98 -16.91 4.18
C ILE A 242 -15.83 -16.79 2.91
N VAL A 243 -16.15 -15.55 2.53
CA VAL A 243 -16.97 -15.28 1.34
C VAL A 243 -16.22 -15.77 0.11
N ASP A 244 -14.91 -15.54 0.06
CA ASP A 244 -14.03 -16.05 -0.99
C ASP A 244 -13.99 -17.58 -1.04
N PHE A 245 -13.74 -18.22 0.11
CA PHE A 245 -13.75 -19.68 0.23
C PHE A 245 -15.06 -20.29 -0.28
N LEU A 246 -16.22 -19.77 0.18
CA LEU A 246 -17.53 -20.27 -0.22
C LEU A 246 -17.83 -20.03 -1.69
N ALA A 247 -17.41 -18.88 -2.23
CA ALA A 247 -17.57 -18.55 -3.63
C ALA A 247 -16.76 -19.49 -4.53
N GLY A 248 -15.53 -19.83 -4.16
CA GLY A 248 -14.70 -20.68 -5.01
C GLY A 248 -15.07 -22.16 -4.95
N LEU A 249 -15.91 -22.60 -4.00
CA LEU A 249 -16.57 -23.91 -4.09
C LEU A 249 -17.37 -24.06 -5.39
N VAL A 250 -17.90 -22.94 -5.92
CA VAL A 250 -18.61 -22.86 -7.22
C VAL A 250 -17.77 -22.17 -8.30
N LEU A 251 -16.45 -22.16 -8.15
CA LEU A 251 -15.47 -21.61 -9.12
C LEU A 251 -15.55 -20.09 -9.33
N TYR A 252 -15.98 -19.34 -8.31
CA TYR A 252 -15.96 -17.88 -8.32
C TYR A 252 -14.92 -17.35 -7.32
N ASP A 253 -14.03 -16.47 -7.76
CA ASP A 253 -12.92 -15.89 -6.97
C ASP A 253 -13.12 -14.36 -6.83
N PRO A 254 -13.85 -13.89 -5.80
CA PRO A 254 -14.06 -12.47 -5.57
C PRO A 254 -12.80 -11.73 -5.09
N MET A 255 -11.86 -12.39 -4.39
CA MET A 255 -10.62 -11.76 -3.91
C MET A 255 -9.51 -11.70 -4.96
N ASN A 256 -9.70 -12.38 -6.11
CA ASN A 256 -8.78 -12.41 -7.25
C ASN A 256 -7.39 -12.88 -6.84
N ASP A 257 -7.32 -13.95 -6.04
CA ASP A 257 -6.08 -14.45 -5.47
C ASP A 257 -5.84 -15.97 -5.60
N ASP A 258 -6.69 -16.66 -6.38
CA ASP A 258 -6.50 -18.05 -6.81
C ASP A 258 -5.28 -18.18 -7.74
N TYR A 259 -4.43 -19.17 -7.48
CA TYR A 259 -3.30 -19.48 -8.37
C TYR A 259 -3.75 -20.13 -9.68
N ALA A 260 -4.92 -20.79 -9.69
CA ALA A 260 -5.49 -21.37 -10.90
C ALA A 260 -5.78 -20.33 -11.99
N THR A 261 -6.06 -19.08 -11.62
CA THR A 261 -6.60 -18.07 -12.56
C THR A 261 -5.83 -16.76 -12.52
N THR A 262 -4.93 -16.58 -11.54
CA THR A 262 -4.22 -15.31 -11.36
C THR A 262 -2.75 -15.48 -10.98
N ARG A 263 -1.94 -14.50 -11.34
CA ARG A 263 -0.54 -14.36 -10.92
C ARG A 263 -0.26 -12.97 -10.38
N ARG A 264 0.80 -12.82 -9.60
CA ARG A 264 1.26 -11.49 -9.19
C ARG A 264 1.71 -10.66 -10.38
N LEU A 265 1.57 -9.35 -10.23
CA LEU A 265 2.17 -8.36 -11.12
C LEU A 265 3.69 -8.43 -11.02
N ILE A 266 4.37 -8.51 -12.16
CA ILE A 266 5.82 -8.69 -12.21
C ILE A 266 6.46 -7.37 -12.65
N TYR A 267 7.21 -6.77 -11.74
CA TYR A 267 7.97 -5.55 -11.99
C TYR A 267 9.48 -5.77 -11.84
N THR A 268 10.25 -5.07 -12.66
CA THR A 268 11.70 -4.94 -12.46
C THR A 268 12.00 -4.14 -11.18
N ASP A 269 13.20 -4.29 -10.63
CA ASP A 269 13.59 -3.54 -9.43
C ASP A 269 13.58 -2.03 -9.68
N LEU A 270 13.92 -1.60 -10.90
CA LEU A 270 13.86 -0.19 -11.30
C LEU A 270 12.42 0.32 -11.36
N GLN A 271 11.47 -0.46 -11.87
CA GLN A 271 10.05 -0.12 -11.86
C GLN A 271 9.52 -0.02 -10.43
N LYS A 272 9.84 -0.99 -9.56
CA LYS A 272 9.47 -0.95 -8.13
C LYS A 272 10.03 0.28 -7.43
N GLN A 273 11.30 0.61 -7.68
CA GLN A 273 11.94 1.79 -7.10
C GLN A 273 11.24 3.08 -7.56
N ASN A 274 10.93 3.24 -8.84
CA ASN A 274 10.26 4.43 -9.34
C ASN A 274 8.81 4.54 -8.87
N LEU A 275 8.07 3.42 -8.77
CA LEU A 275 6.74 3.40 -8.13
C LEU A 275 6.82 3.87 -6.68
N LYS A 276 7.82 3.38 -5.93
CA LYS A 276 8.06 3.77 -4.54
C LYS A 276 8.39 5.26 -4.44
N THR A 277 9.40 5.73 -5.17
CA THR A 277 9.80 7.14 -5.19
C THR A 277 8.62 8.04 -5.55
N PHE A 278 7.88 7.71 -6.62
CA PHE A 278 6.69 8.48 -7.00
C PHE A 278 5.68 8.58 -5.86
N THR A 279 5.33 7.43 -5.25
CA THR A 279 4.32 7.37 -4.18
C THR A 279 4.77 8.07 -2.89
N GLU A 280 6.06 8.00 -2.56
CA GLU A 280 6.62 8.67 -1.38
C GLU A 280 6.72 10.17 -1.60
N THR A 281 7.30 10.61 -2.71
CA THR A 281 7.42 12.04 -3.03
C THR A 281 6.05 12.70 -3.17
N LEU A 282 5.06 12.04 -3.77
CA LEU A 282 3.71 12.60 -3.90
C LEU A 282 3.01 12.83 -2.55
N LYS A 283 3.35 12.07 -1.50
CA LYS A 283 2.77 12.28 -0.15
C LYS A 283 3.26 13.55 0.51
N ASP A 284 4.46 14.00 0.17
CA ASP A 284 5.05 15.22 0.70
C ASP A 284 4.46 16.47 0.03
N PHE A 285 3.59 16.30 -0.98
CA PHE A 285 3.00 17.42 -1.71
C PHE A 285 1.63 17.77 -1.13
N ASP A 286 1.51 18.99 -0.63
CA ASP A 286 0.23 19.63 -0.38
C ASP A 286 -0.35 20.25 -1.67
N GLU A 287 -1.55 20.84 -1.58
CA GLU A 287 -2.21 21.47 -2.72
C GLU A 287 -1.35 22.58 -3.37
N VAL A 288 -0.59 23.31 -2.56
CA VAL A 288 0.30 24.39 -3.02
C VAL A 288 1.47 23.82 -3.80
N SER A 289 2.11 22.77 -3.27
CA SER A 289 3.23 22.07 -3.91
C SER A 289 2.78 21.38 -5.20
N LEU A 290 1.58 20.80 -5.23
CA LEU A 290 0.98 20.25 -6.45
C LEU A 290 0.73 21.33 -7.51
N ALA A 291 0.24 22.51 -7.11
CA ALA A 291 0.03 23.61 -8.03
C ALA A 291 1.36 24.13 -8.62
N GLU A 292 2.39 24.28 -7.78
CA GLU A 292 3.72 24.71 -8.21
C GLU A 292 4.38 23.66 -9.12
N TYR A 293 4.23 22.37 -8.79
CA TYR A 293 4.64 21.28 -9.67
C TYR A 293 4.01 21.37 -11.05
N LYS A 294 2.68 21.53 -11.13
CA LYS A 294 1.95 21.63 -12.40
C LYS A 294 2.37 22.86 -13.21
N LYS A 295 2.78 23.94 -12.55
CA LYS A 295 3.34 25.13 -13.19
C LYS A 295 4.72 24.86 -13.79
N GLN A 296 5.56 24.10 -13.10
CA GLN A 296 6.91 23.74 -13.58
C GLN A 296 6.90 22.64 -14.64
N TYR A 297 5.98 21.68 -14.53
CA TYR A 297 5.84 20.51 -15.38
C TYR A 297 4.39 20.35 -15.85
N PRO A 298 3.93 21.16 -16.81
CA PRO A 298 2.54 21.13 -17.27
C PRO A 298 2.21 19.88 -18.10
N THR A 299 3.21 19.22 -18.69
CA THR A 299 3.05 17.98 -19.48
C THR A 299 4.20 17.00 -19.24
N LEU A 300 3.94 15.72 -19.46
CA LEU A 300 4.96 14.67 -19.39
C LEU A 300 5.71 14.45 -20.72
N SER A 301 5.32 15.12 -21.80
CA SER A 301 5.72 14.78 -23.17
C SER A 301 7.16 15.13 -23.56
N GLU A 302 7.92 15.82 -22.71
CA GLU A 302 9.33 16.06 -22.97
C GLU A 302 10.18 14.89 -22.47
N ALA A 303 10.98 14.29 -23.35
CA ALA A 303 11.88 13.19 -23.01
C ALA A 303 12.74 13.50 -21.76
N PRO A 304 13.13 12.50 -20.95
CA PRO A 304 14.02 12.73 -19.82
C PRO A 304 15.31 13.41 -20.33
N ALA A 305 15.66 14.55 -19.73
CA ALA A 305 16.97 15.14 -19.94
C ALA A 305 18.01 14.09 -19.51
N ALA A 306 18.93 13.76 -20.41
CA ALA A 306 20.02 12.83 -20.15
C ALA A 306 20.70 13.17 -18.81
N PRO A 307 21.12 12.17 -18.01
CA PRO A 307 21.78 12.41 -16.75
C PRO A 307 22.96 13.37 -16.97
N ALA A 308 22.99 14.44 -16.17
CA ALA A 308 24.05 15.44 -16.26
C ALA A 308 25.39 14.72 -16.13
N ALA A 309 26.21 14.80 -17.19
CA ALA A 309 27.55 14.24 -17.21
C ALA A 309 28.31 14.74 -15.99
N THR A 310 28.78 13.81 -15.16
CA THR A 310 29.65 14.13 -14.03
C THR A 310 30.86 14.89 -14.57
N PRO A 311 31.20 16.09 -14.06
CA PRO A 311 32.37 16.80 -14.53
C PRO A 311 33.61 15.93 -14.26
N ALA A 312 34.34 15.62 -15.34
CA ALA A 312 35.57 14.86 -15.28
C ALA A 312 36.53 15.53 -14.28
N LYS A 313 36.93 14.79 -13.24
CA LYS A 313 38.00 15.19 -12.34
C LYS A 313 39.22 15.55 -13.18
N GLY A 314 39.62 16.82 -13.12
CA GLY A 314 40.80 17.33 -13.77
C GLY A 314 42.02 16.49 -13.40
N LYS A 315 42.71 15.96 -14.42
CA LYS A 315 44.05 15.42 -14.28
C LYS A 315 44.95 16.55 -13.77
N GLY A 316 45.42 16.43 -12.53
CA GLY A 316 46.54 17.22 -12.02
C GLY A 316 47.74 17.00 -12.95
N LYS A 317 48.22 18.09 -13.56
CA LYS A 317 49.54 18.11 -14.18
C LYS A 317 50.59 18.18 -13.07
N LYS A 318 51.67 17.43 -13.32
CA LYS A 318 52.95 17.41 -12.59
C LYS A 318 53.45 18.81 -12.24
#